data_AF-A0A8J2RQE7-F1
#
_entry.id   AF-A0A8J2RQE7-F1
#
_cell.length_a   1.000
_cell.length_b   1.000
_cell.length_c   1.000
_cell.angle_alpha   90.00
_cell.angle_beta   90.00
_cell.angle_gamma   90.00
#
_symmetry.space_group_name_H-M   'P 1'
#
loop_
_entity.id
_entity.type
_entity.pdbx_description
1 polymer ?
#
loop_
_entity_poly.entity_id
_entity_poly.type
_entity_poly.pdbx_seq_one_letter_code
_entity_poly.pdbx_strand_id
1 'polypeptide(L)'
;MTLLRKTLRFFAVQCRNCASKSSPNVQFTASTVDIDGRKFNRDKWTNVNPNILNYLNRNLHLKPGHPLCLLRENIISFMYKSFPNHAGNPIFSVYDRLNPIVTTKQNFDSLLIPQDHPSRTPSDCYYLNKDFILRGHTSAHQEELIASGLDSFVVMGDVYRRDEIDASHFPVFHQAEGVRLFAKHQLHDIDKDNIELFEDGKRTPQKQEYHTELTSNKLQHDLKTCLTKLVHHLFGSDVETRWTETFFPFTHPSFELEVKFQDKWLELLGCGVIEQQILYNAGVPDKVGWAFGLGLERIAMRLYEIPDIRLFWSNDSGFLSQFQGATPNQKNHLQGTSVSQYPQCYNDVSFWLPDGGINSSDLYEIVRGVGGDIVEQVRLVDEFVHPKTKKRSQCYRIIYRHMERTLNQAEVGEVHNRITAQLASDLGVTLR
;
A
#
# COMPACT_ATOMS: atom_id res chain seq x y z
N MET A 1 -1.75 33.84 -14.18
CA MET A 1 -0.89 33.85 -12.97
C MET A 1 -1.65 34.01 -11.64
N THR A 2 -2.92 34.42 -11.63
CA THR A 2 -3.65 34.72 -10.38
C THR A 2 -4.45 33.54 -9.81
N LEU A 3 -4.76 32.53 -10.63
CA LEU A 3 -5.46 31.30 -10.20
C LEU A 3 -4.52 30.30 -9.52
N LEU A 4 -3.31 30.10 -10.08
CA LEU A 4 -2.26 29.22 -9.52
C LEU A 4 -1.80 29.67 -8.12
N ARG A 5 -1.73 30.99 -7.87
CA ARG A 5 -1.34 31.55 -6.57
C ARG A 5 -2.42 31.35 -5.48
N LYS A 6 -3.69 31.16 -5.85
CA LYS A 6 -4.76 30.82 -4.89
C LYS A 6 -4.73 29.33 -4.52
N THR A 7 -4.40 28.45 -5.47
CA THR A 7 -4.23 27.01 -5.21
C THR A 7 -3.02 26.74 -4.31
N LEU A 8 -1.87 27.39 -4.56
CA LEU A 8 -0.66 27.24 -3.74
C LEU A 8 -0.78 27.80 -2.31
N ARG A 9 -1.63 28.81 -2.07
CA ARG A 9 -1.89 29.31 -0.71
C ARG A 9 -2.78 28.37 0.12
N PHE A 10 -3.58 27.51 -0.51
CA PHE A 10 -4.33 26.47 0.21
C PHE A 10 -3.41 25.35 0.72
N PHE A 11 -2.38 24.96 -0.07
CA PHE A 11 -1.41 23.93 0.33
C PHE A 11 -0.42 24.40 1.42
N ALA A 12 0.00 25.67 1.41
CA ALA A 12 1.01 26.18 2.35
C ALA A 12 0.48 26.42 3.78
N VAL A 13 -0.83 26.66 3.96
CA VAL A 13 -1.42 26.95 5.29
C VAL A 13 -1.63 25.67 6.12
N GLN A 14 -1.68 24.50 5.48
CA GLN A 14 -1.81 23.21 6.16
C GLN A 14 -0.50 22.76 6.84
N CYS A 15 0.62 23.42 6.54
CA CYS A 15 1.95 22.98 6.95
C CYS A 15 2.44 23.54 8.31
N ARG A 16 1.63 24.33 9.04
CA ARG A 16 2.06 24.96 10.31
C ARG A 16 1.28 24.58 11.57
N ASN A 17 0.23 23.76 11.46
CA ASN A 17 -0.59 23.33 12.61
C ASN A 17 -0.77 21.80 12.71
N CYS A 18 0.22 21.01 12.30
CA CYS A 18 0.24 19.57 12.56
C CYS A 18 0.71 19.29 14.00
N ALA A 19 -0.04 19.82 14.98
CA ALA A 19 -0.14 19.15 16.27
C ALA A 19 -0.82 17.80 16.02
N SER A 20 -0.30 16.74 16.63
CA SER A 20 -0.77 15.36 16.55
C SER A 20 -2.27 15.24 16.82
N LYS A 21 -3.12 15.36 15.80
CA LYS A 21 -4.48 14.83 15.87
C LYS A 21 -4.35 13.31 15.75
N SER A 22 -4.69 12.60 16.83
CA SER A 22 -4.61 11.13 16.89
C SER A 22 -5.65 10.43 16.01
N SER A 23 -6.69 11.15 15.59
CA SER A 23 -7.77 10.70 14.72
C SER A 23 -8.36 11.90 13.94
N PRO A 24 -8.80 11.72 12.68
CA PRO A 24 -9.51 12.76 11.93
C PRO A 24 -10.84 13.10 12.59
N ASN A 25 -11.34 14.32 12.37
CA ASN A 25 -12.74 14.62 12.66
C ASN A 25 -13.61 14.09 11.51
N VAL A 26 -14.39 13.04 11.79
CA VAL A 26 -15.23 12.37 10.79
C VAL A 26 -16.70 12.48 11.17
N GLN A 27 -17.53 12.96 10.24
CA GLN A 27 -18.98 12.99 10.41
C GLN A 27 -19.67 12.36 9.20
N PHE A 28 -20.49 11.34 9.46
CA PHE A 28 -21.35 10.72 8.45
C PHE A 28 -22.75 11.31 8.53
N THR A 29 -23.28 11.70 7.38
CA THR A 29 -24.72 11.97 7.20
C THR A 29 -25.29 11.02 6.15
N ALA A 30 -26.61 11.07 5.96
CA ALA A 30 -27.25 10.30 4.89
C ALA A 30 -26.68 10.64 3.49
N SER A 31 -26.25 11.89 3.27
CA SER A 31 -25.81 12.38 1.95
C SER A 31 -24.33 12.71 1.84
N THR A 32 -23.59 12.79 2.95
CA THR A 32 -22.17 13.23 2.93
C THR A 32 -21.29 12.46 3.90
N VAL A 33 -20.01 12.35 3.55
CA VAL A 33 -18.89 12.06 4.46
C VAL A 33 -18.10 13.35 4.64
N ASP A 34 -17.99 13.86 5.86
CA ASP A 34 -17.16 15.02 6.21
C ASP A 34 -15.88 14.51 6.90
N ILE A 35 -14.72 14.88 6.35
CA ILE A 35 -13.40 14.51 6.88
C ILE A 35 -12.59 15.79 7.05
N ASP A 36 -12.29 16.13 8.31
CA ASP A 36 -11.56 17.34 8.69
C ASP A 36 -12.11 18.64 8.05
N GLY A 37 -13.43 18.73 7.89
CA GLY A 37 -14.14 19.89 7.32
C GLY A 37 -14.30 19.84 5.80
N ARG A 38 -13.76 18.82 5.12
CA ARG A 38 -13.95 18.59 3.69
C ARG A 38 -15.11 17.60 3.48
N LYS A 39 -16.16 18.08 2.80
CA LYS A 39 -17.36 17.31 2.53
C LYS A 39 -17.28 16.59 1.18
N PHE A 40 -17.60 15.30 1.20
CA PHE A 40 -17.72 14.44 0.03
C PHE A 40 -19.17 13.95 -0.05
N ASN A 41 -19.84 14.21 -1.17
CA ASN A 41 -21.18 13.68 -1.40
C ASN A 41 -21.12 12.16 -1.53
N ARG A 42 -22.03 11.45 -0.88
CA ARG A 42 -22.17 10.00 -0.99
C ARG A 42 -22.90 9.65 -2.27
N ASP A 43 -22.49 8.57 -2.90
CA ASP A 43 -23.16 7.99 -4.07
C ASP A 43 -23.07 6.46 -4.05
N LYS A 44 -23.43 5.81 -5.16
CA LYS A 44 -23.42 4.34 -5.28
C LYS A 44 -22.04 3.70 -5.12
N TRP A 45 -20.95 4.48 -5.23
CA TRP A 45 -19.58 3.99 -5.05
C TRP A 45 -19.14 4.07 -3.60
N THR A 46 -19.75 4.92 -2.79
CA THR A 46 -19.33 5.14 -1.40
C THR A 46 -19.39 3.85 -0.59
N ASN A 47 -18.23 3.36 -0.16
CA ASN A 47 -18.09 2.16 0.66
C ASN A 47 -17.17 2.36 1.88
N VAL A 48 -16.63 3.57 2.08
CA VAL A 48 -15.94 3.92 3.33
C VAL A 48 -16.88 3.84 4.53
N ASN A 49 -16.33 3.45 5.67
CA ASN A 49 -17.03 3.36 6.95
C ASN A 49 -16.23 4.09 8.06
N PRO A 50 -16.82 4.35 9.24
CA PRO A 50 -16.10 5.03 10.32
C PRO A 50 -14.81 4.33 10.75
N ASN A 51 -14.76 3.00 10.71
CA ASN A 51 -13.60 2.24 11.16
C ASN A 51 -12.39 2.48 10.25
N ILE A 52 -12.57 2.43 8.93
CA ILE A 52 -11.47 2.68 7.99
C ILE A 52 -11.00 4.14 8.07
N LEU A 53 -11.91 5.09 8.24
CA LEU A 53 -11.55 6.51 8.32
C LEU A 53 -10.80 6.85 9.61
N ASN A 54 -10.99 6.12 10.70
CA ASN A 54 -10.24 6.33 11.96
C ASN A 54 -8.72 6.09 11.81
N TYR A 55 -8.29 5.40 10.76
CA TYR A 55 -6.87 5.19 10.46
C TYR A 55 -6.18 6.38 9.77
N LEU A 56 -6.95 7.31 9.20
CA LEU A 56 -6.38 8.51 8.60
C LEU A 56 -5.56 9.29 9.64
N ASN A 57 -4.52 9.98 9.16
CA ASN A 57 -3.63 10.81 9.98
C ASN A 57 -2.83 10.07 11.06
N ARG A 58 -2.95 8.74 11.20
CA ARG A 58 -2.14 7.94 12.15
C ARG A 58 -0.65 7.98 11.80
N ASN A 59 -0.33 8.00 10.49
CA ASN A 59 1.01 8.22 9.94
C ASN A 59 2.10 7.43 10.68
N LEU A 60 1.94 6.10 10.79
CA LEU A 60 2.83 5.26 11.59
C LEU A 60 4.28 5.30 11.09
N HIS A 61 4.47 5.51 9.78
CA HIS A 61 5.77 5.75 9.15
C HIS A 61 6.47 7.03 9.62
N LEU A 62 5.77 7.94 10.31
CA LEU A 62 6.32 9.18 10.87
C LEU A 62 6.41 9.19 12.40
N LYS A 63 5.92 8.12 13.05
CA LYS A 63 5.88 8.04 14.52
C LYS A 63 7.28 7.63 15.04
N PRO A 64 7.98 8.49 15.81
CA PRO A 64 9.31 8.15 16.32
C PRO A 64 9.29 6.85 17.14
N GLY A 65 10.30 6.00 16.94
CA GLY A 65 10.40 4.69 17.59
C GLY A 65 9.43 3.63 17.05
N HIS A 66 8.63 3.92 16.02
CA HIS A 66 7.84 2.91 15.34
C HIS A 66 8.69 2.14 14.32
N PRO A 67 8.55 0.80 14.18
CA PRO A 67 9.32 0.01 13.20
C PRO A 67 9.21 0.52 11.76
N LEU A 68 8.03 0.98 11.34
CA LEU A 68 7.87 1.56 9.99
C LEU A 68 8.59 2.91 9.84
N CYS A 69 8.73 3.68 10.92
CA CYS A 69 9.50 4.93 10.90
C CYS A 69 11.00 4.63 10.78
N LEU A 70 11.50 3.64 11.53
CA LEU A 70 12.89 3.17 11.44
C LEU A 70 13.23 2.67 10.05
N LEU A 71 12.35 1.83 9.47
CA LEU A 71 12.53 1.33 8.10
C LEU A 71 12.50 2.47 7.07
N ARG A 72 11.56 3.40 7.19
CA ARG A 72 11.50 4.60 6.33
C ARG A 72 12.83 5.36 6.38
N GLU A 73 13.34 5.66 7.58
CA GLU A 73 14.59 6.40 7.75
C GLU A 73 15.78 5.66 7.16
N ASN A 74 15.79 4.32 7.27
CA ASN A 74 16.83 3.48 6.69
C ASN A 74 16.83 3.55 5.16
N ILE A 75 15.65 3.43 4.54
CA ILE A 75 15.47 3.56 3.09
C ILE A 75 15.88 4.97 2.62
N ILE A 76 15.45 6.03 3.30
CA ILE A 76 15.83 7.41 2.94
C ILE A 76 17.34 7.61 3.04
N SER A 77 17.97 7.12 4.10
CA SER A 77 19.43 7.16 4.27
C SER A 77 20.15 6.43 3.13
N PHE A 78 19.64 5.27 2.70
CA PHE A 78 20.16 4.58 1.52
C PHE A 78 20.03 5.44 0.26
N MET A 79 18.85 5.99 -0.02
CA MET A 79 18.62 6.80 -1.23
C MET A 79 19.53 8.04 -1.26
N TYR A 80 19.71 8.71 -0.13
CA TYR A 80 20.60 9.88 -0.03
C TYR A 80 22.07 9.53 -0.28
N LYS A 81 22.55 8.39 0.23
CA LYS A 81 23.93 7.94 0.04
C LYS A 81 24.19 7.39 -1.36
N SER A 82 23.20 6.75 -1.96
CA SER A 82 23.32 6.11 -3.27
C SER A 82 23.26 7.11 -4.42
N PHE A 83 22.65 8.28 -4.22
CA PHE A 83 22.43 9.27 -5.28
C PHE A 83 22.82 10.69 -4.87
N PRO A 84 24.12 10.97 -4.64
CA PRO A 84 24.61 12.32 -4.47
C PRO A 84 24.75 13.03 -5.83
N ASN A 85 24.52 14.35 -5.86
CA ASN A 85 24.94 15.19 -6.98
C ASN A 85 26.46 15.46 -6.93
N HIS A 86 26.98 16.21 -7.91
CA HIS A 86 28.41 16.56 -7.97
C HIS A 86 28.94 17.28 -6.72
N ALA A 87 28.08 17.95 -5.95
CA ALA A 87 28.44 18.62 -4.70
C ALA A 87 28.29 17.72 -3.46
N GLY A 88 27.93 16.44 -3.64
CA GLY A 88 27.70 15.48 -2.56
C GLY A 88 26.31 15.57 -1.90
N ASN A 89 25.41 16.41 -2.40
CA ASN A 89 24.06 16.57 -1.85
C ASN A 89 23.10 15.52 -2.42
N PRO A 90 22.16 14.97 -1.62
CA PRO A 90 21.19 14.00 -2.10
C PRO A 90 20.26 14.60 -3.16
N ILE A 91 19.95 13.85 -4.21
CA ILE A 91 19.06 14.31 -5.30
C ILE A 91 17.60 13.91 -5.12
N PHE A 92 17.32 12.86 -4.34
CA PHE A 92 15.95 12.39 -4.13
C PHE A 92 15.23 13.29 -3.13
N SER A 93 14.16 13.93 -3.57
CA SER A 93 13.25 14.65 -2.67
C SER A 93 12.29 13.66 -1.98
N VAL A 94 11.97 13.87 -0.70
CA VAL A 94 11.09 12.96 0.05
C VAL A 94 9.73 13.61 0.32
N TYR A 95 8.66 12.89 -0.02
CA TYR A 95 7.28 13.28 0.19
C TYR A 95 6.54 12.23 1.01
N ASP A 96 6.37 12.48 2.31
CA ASP A 96 5.85 11.49 3.26
C ASP A 96 4.58 11.94 4.01
N ARG A 97 4.00 13.07 3.58
CA ARG A 97 2.82 13.71 4.19
C ARG A 97 1.74 14.07 3.16
N LEU A 98 1.76 13.42 1.99
CA LEU A 98 0.74 13.61 0.98
C LEU A 98 -0.60 13.06 1.47
N ASN A 99 -1.69 13.78 1.20
CA ASN A 99 -3.03 13.38 1.62
C ASN A 99 -3.42 12.05 0.95
N PRO A 100 -3.85 11.03 1.71
CA PRO A 100 -4.27 9.75 1.13
C PRO A 100 -5.60 9.83 0.37
N ILE A 101 -6.39 10.89 0.55
CA ILE A 101 -7.60 11.14 -0.24
C ILE A 101 -7.21 11.74 -1.58
N VAL A 102 -7.31 10.93 -2.64
CA VAL A 102 -6.97 11.30 -4.01
C VAL A 102 -8.19 11.20 -4.92
N THR A 103 -8.09 11.77 -6.11
CA THR A 103 -9.09 11.57 -7.16
C THR A 103 -8.95 10.17 -7.77
N THR A 104 -10.03 9.64 -8.33
CA THR A 104 -9.97 8.40 -9.13
C THR A 104 -9.03 8.54 -10.33
N LYS A 105 -8.94 9.76 -10.91
CA LYS A 105 -7.94 10.08 -11.92
C LYS A 105 -6.51 9.87 -11.42
N GLN A 106 -6.17 10.42 -10.26
CA GLN A 106 -4.84 10.27 -9.67
C GLN A 106 -4.51 8.80 -9.37
N ASN A 107 -5.46 8.04 -8.80
CA ASN A 107 -5.19 6.65 -8.44
C ASN A 107 -5.15 5.69 -9.65
N PHE A 108 -5.80 6.01 -10.76
CA PHE A 108 -5.93 5.07 -11.87
C PHE A 108 -5.62 5.64 -13.25
N ASP A 109 -6.32 6.69 -13.67
CA ASP A 109 -6.25 7.20 -15.05
C ASP A 109 -4.85 7.76 -15.39
N SER A 110 -4.23 8.45 -14.43
CA SER A 110 -2.86 9.00 -14.52
C SER A 110 -1.81 7.92 -14.79
N LEU A 111 -2.11 6.69 -14.37
CA LEU A 111 -1.28 5.49 -14.47
C LEU A 111 -1.74 4.56 -15.60
N LEU A 112 -2.56 5.06 -16.52
CA LEU A 112 -3.04 4.32 -17.69
C LEU A 112 -3.83 3.05 -17.36
N ILE A 113 -4.30 2.90 -16.12
CA ILE A 113 -5.10 1.75 -15.70
C ILE A 113 -6.43 1.81 -16.49
N PRO A 114 -6.87 0.75 -17.19
CA PRO A 114 -8.13 0.78 -17.94
C PRO A 114 -9.37 0.97 -17.05
N GLN A 115 -10.46 1.56 -17.59
CA GLN A 115 -11.70 1.82 -16.81
C GLN A 115 -12.41 0.54 -16.34
N ASP A 116 -12.24 -0.55 -17.07
CA ASP A 116 -12.78 -1.88 -16.78
C ASP A 116 -11.79 -2.77 -15.98
N HIS A 117 -10.64 -2.21 -15.57
CA HIS A 117 -9.62 -2.97 -14.85
C HIS A 117 -10.13 -3.41 -13.46
N PRO A 118 -9.89 -4.68 -13.05
CA PRO A 118 -10.37 -5.22 -11.77
C PRO A 118 -9.95 -4.41 -10.54
N SER A 119 -8.76 -3.80 -10.56
CA SER A 119 -8.27 -2.97 -9.44
C SER A 119 -9.12 -1.74 -9.14
N ARG A 120 -10.03 -1.33 -10.05
CA ARG A 120 -10.97 -0.22 -9.83
C ARG A 120 -12.23 -0.65 -9.07
N THR A 121 -12.44 -1.95 -8.86
CA THR A 121 -13.70 -2.42 -8.29
C THR A 121 -13.89 -1.98 -6.84
N PRO A 122 -15.13 -1.71 -6.39
CA PRO A 122 -15.42 -1.43 -4.98
C PRO A 122 -15.11 -2.59 -4.03
N SER A 123 -14.82 -3.80 -4.53
CA SER A 123 -14.40 -4.93 -3.72
C SER A 123 -12.97 -4.80 -3.20
N ASP A 124 -12.13 -4.04 -3.89
CA ASP A 124 -10.69 -3.95 -3.63
C ASP A 124 -10.30 -2.56 -3.10
N CYS A 125 -11.16 -1.56 -3.32
CA CYS A 125 -10.89 -0.15 -3.10
C CYS A 125 -11.87 0.54 -2.15
N TYR A 126 -11.40 1.56 -1.44
CA TYR A 126 -12.22 2.41 -0.56
C TYR A 126 -12.57 3.75 -1.21
N TYR A 127 -13.80 3.84 -1.72
CA TYR A 127 -14.35 5.03 -2.36
C TYR A 127 -15.09 5.93 -1.36
N LEU A 128 -14.76 7.22 -1.40
CA LEU A 128 -15.59 8.26 -0.79
C LEU A 128 -16.82 8.52 -1.67
N ASN A 129 -16.62 8.53 -2.99
CA ASN A 129 -17.63 8.59 -4.04
C ASN A 129 -17.00 8.26 -5.41
N LYS A 130 -17.72 8.43 -6.51
CA LYS A 130 -17.21 8.17 -7.87
C LYS A 130 -15.94 8.95 -8.25
N ASP A 131 -15.69 10.09 -7.60
CA ASP A 131 -14.61 11.03 -7.96
C ASP A 131 -13.41 10.94 -7.00
N PHE A 132 -13.62 10.46 -5.76
CA PHE A 132 -12.61 10.43 -4.70
C PHE A 132 -12.51 9.08 -4.02
N ILE A 133 -11.26 8.68 -3.74
CA ILE A 133 -10.86 7.38 -3.20
C ILE A 133 -9.77 7.58 -2.14
N LEU A 134 -9.68 6.67 -1.18
CA LEU A 134 -8.45 6.49 -0.40
C LEU A 134 -7.43 5.76 -1.27
N ARG A 135 -6.24 6.32 -1.49
CA ARG A 135 -5.26 5.80 -2.44
C ARG A 135 -4.95 4.32 -2.18
N GLY A 136 -5.01 3.51 -3.23
CA GLY A 136 -4.69 2.07 -3.18
C GLY A 136 -3.19 1.78 -3.28
N HIS A 137 -2.42 2.78 -3.70
CA HIS A 137 -0.96 2.73 -3.81
C HIS A 137 -0.36 4.15 -3.84
N THR A 138 0.92 4.29 -3.48
CA THR A 138 1.64 5.58 -3.54
C THR A 138 1.83 6.13 -4.95
N SER A 139 1.70 5.28 -5.98
CA SER A 139 1.84 5.67 -7.39
C SER A 139 0.78 6.66 -7.84
N ALA A 140 -0.30 6.81 -7.06
CA ALA A 140 -1.31 7.83 -7.28
C ALA A 140 -0.74 9.27 -7.33
N HIS A 141 0.46 9.48 -6.80
CA HIS A 141 1.16 10.76 -6.78
C HIS A 141 2.23 10.90 -7.87
N GLN A 142 2.43 9.89 -8.73
CA GLN A 142 3.52 9.87 -9.71
C GLN A 142 3.39 10.98 -10.76
N GLU A 143 2.28 11.02 -11.50
CA GLU A 143 2.08 12.01 -12.58
C GLU A 143 2.16 13.46 -12.03
N GLU A 144 1.52 13.74 -10.90
CA GLU A 144 1.49 15.11 -10.34
C GLU A 144 2.85 15.60 -9.86
N LEU A 145 3.66 14.73 -9.27
CA LEU A 145 5.01 15.06 -8.81
C LEU A 145 5.95 15.25 -10.00
N ILE A 146 5.86 14.40 -11.02
CA ILE A 146 6.60 14.57 -12.28
C ILE A 146 6.20 15.90 -12.94
N ALA A 147 4.90 16.18 -13.08
CA ALA A 147 4.39 17.41 -13.67
C ALA A 147 4.79 18.68 -12.90
N SER A 148 5.12 18.54 -11.60
CA SER A 148 5.67 19.63 -10.79
C SER A 148 7.16 19.93 -11.06
N GLY A 149 7.80 19.15 -11.92
CA GLY A 149 9.20 19.32 -12.35
C GLY A 149 10.20 18.48 -11.55
N LEU A 150 9.76 17.42 -10.86
CA LEU A 150 10.63 16.56 -10.06
C LEU A 150 11.16 15.39 -10.88
N ASP A 151 12.48 15.24 -10.90
CA ASP A 151 13.16 14.15 -11.61
C ASP A 151 13.56 12.98 -10.72
N SER A 152 13.63 13.19 -9.40
CA SER A 152 14.03 12.14 -8.46
C SER A 152 13.32 12.36 -7.14
N PHE A 153 12.42 11.44 -6.78
CA PHE A 153 11.65 11.56 -5.56
C PHE A 153 11.27 10.21 -4.97
N VAL A 154 11.05 10.24 -3.66
CA VAL A 154 10.50 9.12 -2.89
C VAL A 154 9.17 9.58 -2.30
N VAL A 155 8.11 8.80 -2.49
CA VAL A 155 6.82 9.00 -1.80
C VAL A 155 6.69 7.93 -0.74
N MET A 156 6.31 8.28 0.48
CA MET A 156 5.99 7.28 1.51
C MET A 156 4.66 7.59 2.19
N GLY A 157 3.84 6.58 2.42
CA GLY A 157 2.58 6.82 3.11
C GLY A 157 1.70 5.61 3.23
N ASP A 158 0.66 5.79 4.02
CA ASP A 158 -0.47 4.89 4.19
C ASP A 158 -1.27 4.75 2.89
N VAL A 159 -1.64 3.52 2.56
CA VAL A 159 -2.46 3.13 1.42
C VAL A 159 -3.56 2.19 1.90
N TYR A 160 -4.67 2.15 1.18
CA TYR A 160 -5.93 1.58 1.66
C TYR A 160 -6.45 0.56 0.65
N ARG A 161 -6.67 -0.69 1.11
CA ARG A 161 -7.21 -1.78 0.29
C ARG A 161 -8.23 -2.58 1.06
N ARG A 162 -9.28 -3.02 0.36
CA ARG A 162 -10.23 -3.99 0.88
C ARG A 162 -9.68 -5.37 0.58
N ASP A 163 -9.16 -6.03 1.60
CA ASP A 163 -8.46 -7.31 1.45
C ASP A 163 -8.94 -8.34 2.48
N GLU A 164 -8.45 -9.56 2.38
CA GLU A 164 -8.68 -10.66 3.33
C GLU A 164 -8.21 -10.31 4.75
N ILE A 165 -8.67 -11.07 5.75
CA ILE A 165 -8.25 -10.91 7.14
C ILE A 165 -7.33 -12.08 7.49
N ASP A 166 -6.03 -11.82 7.56
CA ASP A 166 -5.00 -12.74 8.04
C ASP A 166 -3.79 -11.96 8.60
N ALA A 167 -2.75 -12.69 9.02
CA ALA A 167 -1.54 -12.13 9.64
C ALA A 167 -0.70 -11.24 8.70
N SER A 168 -0.94 -11.27 7.39
CA SER A 168 -0.22 -10.51 6.36
C SER A 168 -1.04 -9.43 5.65
N HIS A 169 -2.37 -9.44 5.83
CA HIS A 169 -3.29 -8.48 5.19
C HIS A 169 -3.99 -7.60 6.23
N PHE A 170 -3.85 -6.29 6.06
CA PHE A 170 -4.54 -5.27 6.87
C PHE A 170 -5.13 -4.22 5.92
N PRO A 171 -6.30 -3.63 6.22
CA PRO A 171 -6.97 -2.71 5.30
C PRO A 171 -6.20 -1.40 5.08
N VAL A 172 -5.24 -1.11 5.96
CA VAL A 172 -4.31 0.01 5.85
C VAL A 172 -2.89 -0.51 6.02
N PHE A 173 -2.04 -0.22 5.05
CA PHE A 173 -0.61 -0.52 5.15
C PHE A 173 0.18 0.61 4.50
N HIS A 174 1.51 0.56 4.50
CA HIS A 174 2.33 1.65 4.02
C HIS A 174 3.20 1.22 2.85
N GLN A 175 3.37 2.12 1.89
CA GLN A 175 4.26 1.93 0.76
C GLN A 175 5.35 2.98 0.73
N ALA A 176 6.45 2.64 0.05
CA ALA A 176 7.41 3.60 -0.46
C ALA A 176 7.50 3.48 -1.99
N GLU A 177 7.33 4.60 -2.67
CA GLU A 177 7.55 4.78 -4.10
C GLU A 177 8.92 5.39 -4.33
N GLY A 178 9.67 4.94 -5.32
CA GLY A 178 10.81 5.68 -5.86
C GLY A 178 10.61 5.94 -7.34
N VAL A 179 10.86 7.16 -7.79
CA VAL A 179 10.83 7.56 -9.21
C VAL A 179 12.14 8.24 -9.54
N ARG A 180 12.74 7.87 -10.67
CA ARG A 180 13.93 8.51 -11.22
C ARG A 180 13.80 8.71 -12.73
N LEU A 181 13.91 9.95 -13.16
CA LEU A 181 13.89 10.38 -14.55
C LEU A 181 15.28 10.80 -15.02
N PHE A 182 15.50 10.67 -16.32
CA PHE A 182 16.75 10.97 -16.99
C PHE A 182 16.48 11.74 -18.27
N ALA A 183 17.16 12.86 -18.43
CA ALA A 183 17.38 13.46 -19.74
C ALA A 183 18.47 12.69 -20.50
N LYS A 184 18.50 12.86 -21.83
CA LYS A 184 19.44 12.17 -22.74
C LYS A 184 20.90 12.22 -22.26
N HIS A 185 21.39 13.39 -21.89
CA HIS A 185 22.78 13.58 -21.44
C HIS A 185 23.10 12.80 -20.14
N GLN A 186 22.11 12.59 -19.26
CA GLN A 186 22.30 11.88 -17.99
C GLN A 186 22.43 10.37 -18.18
N LEU A 187 21.90 9.82 -19.29
CA LEU A 187 22.13 8.42 -19.66
C LEU A 187 23.43 8.23 -20.46
N HIS A 188 23.86 9.24 -21.20
CA HIS A 188 25.14 9.27 -21.90
C HIS A 188 26.35 9.31 -20.94
N ASP A 189 26.20 9.89 -19.75
CA ASP A 189 27.30 9.92 -18.77
C ASP A 189 27.53 8.54 -18.10
N ILE A 190 26.57 7.62 -18.20
CA ILE A 190 26.68 6.26 -17.63
C ILE A 190 27.57 5.37 -18.50
N ASP A 191 27.52 5.52 -19.83
CA ASP A 191 28.47 4.96 -20.79
C ASP A 191 28.63 5.96 -21.93
N LYS A 192 29.87 6.25 -22.35
CA LYS A 192 30.25 7.22 -23.40
C LYS A 192 29.72 6.89 -24.83
N ASP A 193 28.64 6.14 -24.92
CA ASP A 193 27.94 5.77 -26.14
C ASP A 193 27.01 6.91 -26.57
N ASN A 194 26.99 7.23 -27.87
CA ASN A 194 26.03 8.17 -28.46
C ASN A 194 24.60 7.59 -28.39
N ILE A 195 23.93 7.75 -27.25
CA ILE A 195 22.60 7.18 -26.98
C ILE A 195 21.49 8.05 -27.57
N GLU A 196 20.60 7.45 -28.36
CA GLU A 196 19.28 8.01 -28.65
C GLU A 196 18.25 7.42 -27.69
N LEU A 197 17.41 8.26 -27.09
CA LEU A 197 16.36 7.80 -26.18
C LEU A 197 15.22 7.11 -26.91
N PHE A 198 14.86 7.67 -28.06
CA PHE A 198 13.63 7.35 -28.75
C PHE A 198 13.85 6.86 -30.18
N GLU A 199 12.94 6.00 -30.63
CA GLU A 199 12.84 5.50 -32.00
C GLU A 199 11.37 5.37 -32.40
N ASP A 200 11.09 5.23 -33.70
CA ASP A 200 9.78 4.81 -34.20
C ASP A 200 9.79 3.29 -34.38
N GLY A 201 9.59 2.59 -33.25
CA GLY A 201 9.75 1.14 -33.15
C GLY A 201 8.43 0.40 -32.89
N LYS A 202 8.57 -0.81 -32.35
CA LYS A 202 7.45 -1.64 -31.86
C LYS A 202 7.69 -2.03 -30.42
N ARG A 203 6.59 -2.22 -29.69
CA ARG A 203 6.62 -2.80 -28.34
C ARG A 203 7.06 -4.26 -28.43
N THR A 204 8.04 -4.62 -27.60
CA THR A 204 8.52 -6.00 -27.42
C THR A 204 8.54 -6.33 -25.93
N PRO A 205 8.76 -7.58 -25.51
CA PRO A 205 8.90 -7.89 -24.08
C PRO A 205 10.02 -7.10 -23.38
N GLN A 206 11.00 -6.58 -24.13
CA GLN A 206 12.17 -5.86 -23.59
C GLN A 206 12.01 -4.34 -23.58
N LYS A 207 11.07 -3.75 -24.35
CA LYS A 207 10.95 -2.29 -24.48
C LYS A 207 9.58 -1.81 -24.96
N GLN A 208 9.30 -0.53 -24.71
CA GLN A 208 8.16 0.20 -25.27
C GLN A 208 8.41 0.55 -26.75
N GLU A 209 7.33 0.87 -27.46
CA GLU A 209 7.35 1.20 -28.89
C GLU A 209 8.24 2.40 -29.23
N TYR A 210 8.30 3.41 -28.36
CA TYR A 210 9.05 4.64 -28.61
C TYR A 210 10.46 4.62 -28.01
N HIS A 211 10.82 3.63 -27.18
CA HIS A 211 12.15 3.57 -26.57
C HIS A 211 13.10 2.76 -27.44
N THR A 212 14.34 3.22 -27.56
CA THR A 212 15.41 2.37 -28.10
C THR A 212 15.71 1.22 -27.15
N GLU A 213 16.13 0.08 -27.69
CA GLU A 213 16.48 -1.08 -26.86
C GLU A 213 17.61 -0.77 -25.87
N LEU A 214 18.61 0.02 -26.32
CA LEU A 214 19.70 0.49 -25.47
C LEU A 214 19.19 1.32 -24.27
N THR A 215 18.24 2.22 -24.50
CA THR A 215 17.63 3.04 -23.43
C THR A 215 16.91 2.17 -22.43
N SER A 216 16.05 1.25 -22.89
CA SER A 216 15.33 0.33 -22.02
C SER A 216 16.31 -0.51 -21.18
N ASN A 217 17.35 -1.08 -21.80
CA ASN A 217 18.34 -1.90 -21.10
C ASN A 217 19.11 -1.11 -20.03
N LYS A 218 19.48 0.15 -20.31
CA LYS A 218 20.16 1.01 -19.32
C LYS A 218 19.25 1.35 -18.13
N LEU A 219 17.99 1.68 -18.38
CA LEU A 219 17.02 1.98 -17.32
C LEU A 219 16.77 0.75 -16.44
N GLN A 220 16.63 -0.42 -17.05
CA GLN A 220 16.50 -1.69 -16.32
C GLN A 220 17.75 -1.98 -15.48
N HIS A 221 18.94 -1.77 -16.04
CA HIS A 221 20.19 -1.99 -15.32
C HIS A 221 20.33 -1.06 -14.11
N ASP A 222 20.06 0.24 -14.27
CA ASP A 222 20.12 1.22 -13.18
C ASP A 222 19.08 0.91 -12.09
N LEU A 223 17.84 0.61 -12.48
CA LEU A 223 16.77 0.20 -11.58
C LEU A 223 17.12 -1.06 -10.78
N LYS A 224 17.50 -2.15 -11.47
CA LYS A 224 17.83 -3.43 -10.84
C LYS A 224 19.04 -3.28 -9.92
N THR A 225 20.05 -2.51 -10.34
CA THR A 225 21.24 -2.23 -9.50
C THR A 225 20.86 -1.46 -8.24
N CYS A 226 20.01 -0.43 -8.34
CA CYS A 226 19.52 0.34 -7.20
C CYS A 226 18.80 -0.57 -6.20
N LEU A 227 17.86 -1.38 -6.67
CA LEU A 227 17.00 -2.22 -5.83
C LEU A 227 17.75 -3.41 -5.21
N THR A 228 18.66 -4.05 -5.96
CA THR A 228 19.53 -5.09 -5.39
C THR A 228 20.42 -4.51 -4.29
N LYS A 229 20.99 -3.31 -4.49
CA LYS A 229 21.76 -2.62 -3.44
C LYS A 229 20.91 -2.27 -2.23
N LEU A 230 19.66 -1.83 -2.43
CA LEU A 230 18.72 -1.56 -1.34
C LEU A 230 18.43 -2.83 -0.54
N VAL A 231 18.12 -3.93 -1.20
CA VAL A 231 17.85 -5.22 -0.55
C VAL A 231 19.07 -5.70 0.23
N HIS A 232 20.28 -5.64 -0.34
CA HIS A 232 21.50 -6.02 0.37
C HIS A 232 21.82 -5.08 1.55
N HIS A 233 21.49 -3.79 1.42
CA HIS A 233 21.62 -2.82 2.50
C HIS A 233 20.70 -3.18 3.68
N LEU A 234 19.45 -3.56 3.39
CA LEU A 234 18.44 -3.90 4.39
C LEU A 234 18.66 -5.29 5.03
N PHE A 235 18.85 -6.33 4.21
CA PHE A 235 18.85 -7.73 4.64
C PHE A 235 20.26 -8.35 4.75
N GLY A 236 21.31 -7.65 4.32
CA GLY A 236 22.67 -8.18 4.23
C GLY A 236 23.02 -8.72 2.84
N SER A 237 24.31 -8.91 2.60
CA SER A 237 24.84 -9.32 1.28
C SER A 237 24.51 -10.75 0.89
N ASP A 238 24.16 -11.59 1.87
CA ASP A 238 24.05 -13.04 1.69
C ASP A 238 22.62 -13.47 1.33
N VAL A 239 21.70 -12.51 1.24
CA VAL A 239 20.30 -12.76 0.91
C VAL A 239 20.14 -13.18 -0.56
N GLU A 240 19.46 -14.29 -0.79
CA GLU A 240 19.13 -14.72 -2.15
C GLU A 240 17.99 -13.85 -2.72
N THR A 241 18.19 -13.33 -3.94
CA THR A 241 17.20 -12.53 -4.66
C THR A 241 16.86 -13.15 -6.01
N ARG A 242 15.62 -12.96 -6.47
CA ARG A 242 15.22 -13.30 -7.84
C ARG A 242 14.34 -12.22 -8.45
N TRP A 243 14.49 -12.03 -9.75
CA TRP A 243 13.65 -11.14 -10.55
C TRP A 243 12.62 -11.96 -11.30
N THR A 244 11.35 -11.56 -11.19
CA THR A 244 10.23 -12.19 -11.91
C THR A 244 9.63 -11.16 -12.86
N GLU A 245 9.38 -11.53 -14.12
CA GLU A 245 8.67 -10.65 -15.05
C GLU A 245 7.19 -10.58 -14.67
N THR A 246 6.63 -9.37 -14.71
CA THR A 246 5.22 -9.11 -14.35
C THR A 246 4.65 -8.05 -15.27
N PHE A 247 3.42 -7.62 -15.01
CA PHE A 247 2.75 -6.58 -15.78
C PHE A 247 2.11 -5.52 -14.88
N PHE A 248 2.41 -4.25 -15.17
CA PHE A 248 1.70 -3.10 -14.62
C PHE A 248 1.30 -2.16 -15.76
N PRO A 249 0.08 -1.57 -15.75
CA PRO A 249 -0.34 -0.64 -16.80
C PRO A 249 0.52 0.62 -16.96
N PHE A 250 1.31 0.96 -15.94
CA PHE A 250 2.12 2.18 -15.86
C PHE A 250 3.64 1.94 -16.02
N THR A 251 4.07 0.70 -16.21
CA THR A 251 5.48 0.40 -16.50
C THR A 251 5.65 -0.72 -17.54
N HIS A 252 6.64 -0.59 -18.40
CA HIS A 252 7.04 -1.63 -19.34
C HIS A 252 8.49 -1.47 -19.81
N PRO A 253 9.35 -2.50 -19.70
CA PRO A 253 9.09 -3.78 -19.04
C PRO A 253 8.95 -3.63 -17.52
N SER A 254 8.28 -4.61 -16.91
CA SER A 254 7.93 -4.65 -15.49
C SER A 254 8.50 -5.89 -14.80
N PHE A 255 8.90 -5.71 -13.53
CA PHE A 255 9.51 -6.76 -12.73
C PHE A 255 9.03 -6.71 -11.27
N GLU A 256 8.97 -7.87 -10.66
CA GLU A 256 8.94 -8.04 -9.21
C GLU A 256 10.31 -8.49 -8.72
N LEU A 257 10.71 -7.98 -7.56
CA LEU A 257 11.89 -8.47 -6.84
C LEU A 257 11.44 -9.28 -5.64
N GLU A 258 11.87 -10.53 -5.61
CA GLU A 258 11.60 -11.44 -4.52
C GLU A 258 12.87 -11.77 -3.74
N VAL A 259 12.70 -11.96 -2.43
CA VAL A 259 13.75 -12.37 -1.50
C VAL A 259 13.41 -13.71 -0.91
N LYS A 260 14.41 -14.58 -0.77
CA LYS A 260 14.26 -15.86 -0.08
C LYS A 260 14.37 -15.66 1.42
N PHE A 261 13.33 -16.06 2.15
CA PHE A 261 13.25 -15.99 3.59
C PHE A 261 12.66 -17.30 4.12
N GLN A 262 13.36 -17.97 5.05
CA GLN A 262 12.95 -19.28 5.60
C GLN A 262 12.55 -20.29 4.51
N ASP A 263 13.41 -20.45 3.50
CA ASP A 263 13.21 -21.32 2.33
C ASP A 263 11.98 -21.02 1.45
N LYS A 264 11.34 -19.86 1.64
CA LYS A 264 10.22 -19.39 0.81
C LYS A 264 10.60 -18.12 0.08
N TRP A 265 10.23 -18.05 -1.19
CA TRP A 265 10.34 -16.83 -1.98
C TRP A 265 9.18 -15.91 -1.68
N LEU A 266 9.49 -14.65 -1.40
CA LEU A 266 8.52 -13.62 -1.06
C LEU A 266 8.77 -12.37 -1.91
N GLU A 267 7.76 -11.97 -2.67
CA GLU A 267 7.73 -10.71 -3.40
C GLU A 267 7.83 -9.53 -2.44
N LEU A 268 8.81 -8.63 -2.64
CA LEU A 268 8.99 -7.44 -1.79
C LEU A 268 8.46 -6.16 -2.44
N LEU A 269 8.57 -6.06 -3.77
CA LEU A 269 8.28 -4.85 -4.52
C LEU A 269 7.97 -5.17 -5.99
N GLY A 270 7.23 -4.26 -6.61
CA GLY A 270 7.05 -4.16 -8.06
C GLY A 270 7.79 -2.94 -8.61
N CYS A 271 8.29 -3.02 -9.84
CA CYS A 271 9.04 -1.95 -10.47
C CYS A 271 9.05 -2.08 -11.99
N GLY A 272 9.53 -1.05 -12.68
CA GLY A 272 9.73 -1.11 -14.12
C GLY A 272 10.13 0.22 -14.74
N VAL A 273 10.28 0.21 -16.06
CA VAL A 273 10.49 1.43 -16.86
C VAL A 273 9.14 2.13 -17.02
N ILE A 274 9.03 3.41 -16.66
CA ILE A 274 7.77 4.17 -16.69
C ILE A 274 7.23 4.23 -18.11
N GLU A 275 5.93 4.01 -18.29
CA GLU A 275 5.26 4.19 -19.59
C GLU A 275 5.43 5.62 -20.10
N GLN A 276 5.96 5.78 -21.32
CA GLN A 276 6.30 7.08 -21.89
C GLN A 276 5.08 8.00 -22.00
N GLN A 277 3.88 7.42 -22.17
CA GLN A 277 2.63 8.17 -22.20
C GLN A 277 2.36 8.94 -20.90
N ILE A 278 2.80 8.42 -19.74
CA ILE A 278 2.70 9.14 -18.45
C ILE A 278 3.59 10.39 -18.47
N LEU A 279 4.80 10.29 -19.03
CA LEU A 279 5.73 11.41 -19.16
C LEU A 279 5.23 12.47 -20.16
N TYR A 280 4.57 12.04 -21.24
CA TYR A 280 3.86 12.95 -22.15
C TYR A 280 2.72 13.70 -21.44
N ASN A 281 1.89 12.99 -20.68
CA ASN A 281 0.78 13.58 -19.94
C ASN A 281 1.26 14.58 -18.87
N ALA A 282 2.39 14.27 -18.23
CA ALA A 282 3.02 15.13 -17.22
C ALA A 282 3.81 16.32 -17.82
N GLY A 283 3.94 16.41 -19.15
CA GLY A 283 4.63 17.52 -19.82
C GLY A 283 6.16 17.44 -19.82
N VAL A 284 6.73 16.24 -19.68
CA VAL A 284 8.19 15.97 -19.71
C VAL A 284 8.55 14.96 -20.81
N PRO A 285 8.21 15.25 -22.09
CA PRO A 285 8.30 14.28 -23.18
C PRO A 285 9.74 13.87 -23.54
N ASP A 286 10.73 14.67 -23.16
CA ASP A 286 12.15 14.54 -23.50
C ASP A 286 12.93 13.67 -22.50
N LYS A 287 12.26 13.12 -21.49
CA LYS A 287 12.84 12.26 -20.47
C LYS A 287 12.31 10.83 -20.56
N VAL A 288 13.07 9.94 -19.94
CA VAL A 288 12.71 8.54 -19.69
C VAL A 288 12.99 8.24 -18.22
N GLY A 289 12.45 7.16 -17.67
CA GLY A 289 12.70 6.86 -16.25
C GLY A 289 12.21 5.51 -15.80
N TRP A 290 12.53 5.19 -14.56
CA TRP A 290 12.05 4.00 -13.88
C TRP A 290 11.33 4.37 -12.59
N ALA A 291 10.46 3.46 -12.14
CA ALA A 291 9.76 3.56 -10.88
C ALA A 291 9.78 2.22 -10.13
N PHE A 292 9.65 2.27 -8.81
CA PHE A 292 9.39 1.11 -7.96
C PHE A 292 8.39 1.46 -6.86
N GLY A 293 7.67 0.45 -6.38
CA GLY A 293 6.81 0.52 -5.20
C GLY A 293 7.05 -0.68 -4.29
N LEU A 294 7.36 -0.42 -3.02
CA LEU A 294 7.62 -1.45 -2.01
C LEU A 294 6.65 -1.36 -0.83
N GLY A 295 6.30 -2.50 -0.23
CA GLY A 295 5.45 -2.56 0.97
C GLY A 295 6.28 -2.51 2.26
N LEU A 296 6.08 -1.49 3.09
CA LEU A 296 6.89 -1.29 4.29
C LEU A 296 6.64 -2.37 5.35
N GLU A 297 5.39 -2.75 5.61
CA GLU A 297 5.05 -3.83 6.56
C GLU A 297 5.63 -5.16 6.09
N ARG A 298 5.56 -5.43 4.78
CA ARG A 298 6.10 -6.67 4.22
C ARG A 298 7.60 -6.77 4.49
N ILE A 299 8.36 -5.70 4.28
CA ILE A 299 9.79 -5.66 4.60
C ILE A 299 10.02 -5.69 6.12
N ALA A 300 9.32 -4.87 6.89
CA ALA A 300 9.51 -4.74 8.34
C ALA A 300 9.22 -6.05 9.09
N MET A 301 8.18 -6.78 8.72
CA MET A 301 7.88 -8.08 9.32
C MET A 301 8.99 -9.11 9.12
N ARG A 302 9.78 -8.99 8.06
CA ARG A 302 10.84 -9.94 7.72
C ARG A 302 12.14 -9.48 8.37
N LEU A 303 12.43 -8.19 8.27
CA LEU A 303 13.59 -7.57 8.88
C LEU A 303 13.58 -7.66 10.41
N TYR A 304 12.39 -7.56 11.02
CA TYR A 304 12.21 -7.54 12.47
C TYR A 304 11.48 -8.78 13.01
N GLU A 305 11.27 -9.81 12.18
CA GLU A 305 10.58 -11.07 12.52
C GLU A 305 9.19 -10.86 13.18
N ILE A 306 8.44 -9.85 12.74
CA ILE A 306 7.11 -9.53 13.27
C ILE A 306 6.10 -10.53 12.66
N PRO A 307 5.43 -11.36 13.48
CA PRO A 307 4.64 -12.48 12.97
C PRO A 307 3.27 -12.07 12.41
N ASP A 308 2.77 -10.89 12.77
CA ASP A 308 1.43 -10.43 12.45
C ASP A 308 1.39 -8.92 12.22
N ILE A 309 0.82 -8.50 11.10
CA ILE A 309 0.69 -7.09 10.68
C ILE A 309 -0.10 -6.23 11.69
N ARG A 310 -1.01 -6.81 12.47
CA ARG A 310 -1.78 -6.08 13.49
C ARG A 310 -0.90 -5.51 14.59
N LEU A 311 0.30 -6.05 14.81
CA LEU A 311 1.25 -5.53 15.80
C LEU A 311 1.72 -4.10 15.48
N PHE A 312 1.77 -3.69 14.20
CA PHE A 312 2.07 -2.31 13.85
C PHE A 312 1.00 -1.32 14.35
N TRP A 313 -0.23 -1.79 14.55
CA TRP A 313 -1.36 -0.98 14.96
C TRP A 313 -1.67 -1.07 16.46
N SER A 314 -1.01 -1.99 17.19
CA SER A 314 -1.19 -2.18 18.62
C SER A 314 -0.58 -1.03 19.45
N ASN A 315 -1.05 -0.88 20.68
CA ASN A 315 -0.42 -0.01 21.67
C ASN A 315 0.35 -0.82 22.71
N ASP A 316 0.65 -2.08 22.41
CA ASP A 316 1.35 -2.98 23.31
C ASP A 316 2.72 -2.40 23.66
N SER A 317 2.88 -2.01 24.92
CA SER A 317 4.14 -1.49 25.43
C SER A 317 5.28 -2.49 25.27
N GLY A 318 5.01 -3.80 25.35
CA GLY A 318 6.01 -4.86 25.19
C GLY A 318 6.50 -5.02 23.75
N PHE A 319 5.68 -4.69 22.75
CA PHE A 319 6.10 -4.60 21.35
C PHE A 319 6.82 -3.29 21.06
N LEU A 320 6.22 -2.16 21.45
CA LEU A 320 6.74 -0.83 21.15
C LEU A 320 8.08 -0.54 21.87
N SER A 321 8.28 -1.05 23.08
CA SER A 321 9.52 -0.84 23.84
C SER A 321 10.73 -1.47 23.16
N GLN A 322 10.55 -2.51 22.34
CA GLN A 322 11.66 -3.18 21.67
C GLN A 322 12.29 -2.30 20.58
N PHE A 323 11.56 -1.31 20.07
CA PHE A 323 12.03 -0.34 19.08
C PHE A 323 12.41 1.02 19.69
N GLN A 324 12.20 1.22 21.00
CA GLN A 324 12.61 2.45 21.67
C GLN A 324 14.13 2.57 21.70
N GLY A 325 14.66 3.70 21.24
CA GLY A 325 16.10 3.95 21.17
C GLY A 325 16.82 3.19 20.04
N ALA A 326 16.10 2.40 19.22
CA ALA A 326 16.66 1.80 18.04
C ALA A 326 17.01 2.86 16.99
N THR A 327 18.07 2.61 16.23
CA THR A 327 18.52 3.46 15.12
C THR A 327 18.26 2.79 13.78
N PRO A 328 18.04 3.55 12.69
CA PRO A 328 17.66 2.98 11.40
C PRO A 328 18.64 1.95 10.82
N ASN A 329 19.93 2.06 11.14
CA ASN A 329 20.99 1.18 10.60
C ASN A 329 21.34 0.00 11.51
N GLN A 330 20.70 -0.16 12.67
CA GLN A 330 20.98 -1.29 13.55
C GLN A 330 20.38 -2.57 12.98
N LYS A 331 21.25 -3.42 12.43
CA LYS A 331 20.92 -4.69 11.78
C LYS A 331 20.50 -5.81 12.74
N ASN A 332 20.67 -5.64 14.06
CA ASN A 332 20.62 -6.73 15.05
C ASN A 332 19.44 -6.67 16.04
N HIS A 333 18.39 -5.88 15.81
CA HIS A 333 17.37 -5.71 16.84
C HIS A 333 16.13 -6.56 16.59
N LEU A 334 15.87 -7.42 17.60
CA LEU A 334 14.67 -8.22 17.93
C LEU A 334 14.83 -9.75 17.97
N GLN A 335 16.04 -10.29 17.88
CA GLN A 335 16.28 -11.67 18.33
C GLN A 335 16.21 -11.73 19.86
N GLY A 336 15.05 -12.08 20.42
CA GLY A 336 14.99 -12.56 21.81
C GLY A 336 13.71 -12.33 22.60
N THR A 337 12.80 -11.47 22.16
CA THR A 337 11.49 -11.32 22.80
C THR A 337 10.42 -11.82 21.87
N SER A 338 10.09 -13.11 22.00
CA SER A 338 8.84 -13.61 21.45
C SER A 338 7.71 -12.74 22.01
N VAL A 339 6.93 -12.12 21.12
CA VAL A 339 5.65 -11.56 21.54
C VAL A 339 4.85 -12.71 22.12
N SER A 340 4.35 -12.54 23.35
CA SER A 340 3.59 -13.60 24.03
C SER A 340 2.42 -14.01 23.14
N GLN A 341 2.40 -15.28 22.71
CA GLN A 341 1.30 -15.79 21.91
C GLN A 341 0.17 -16.22 22.83
N TYR A 342 -0.91 -15.45 22.84
CA TYR A 342 -2.13 -15.82 23.55
C TYR A 342 -2.88 -16.93 22.81
N PRO A 343 -3.63 -17.80 23.53
CA PRO A 343 -4.44 -18.85 22.91
C PRO A 343 -5.48 -18.30 21.93
N GLN A 344 -5.73 -19.05 20.85
CA GLN A 344 -6.83 -18.76 19.92
C GLN A 344 -8.16 -19.27 20.48
N CYS A 345 -9.22 -18.50 20.24
CA CYS A 345 -10.59 -18.99 20.21
C CYS A 345 -11.08 -18.99 18.76
N TYR A 346 -12.00 -19.87 18.40
CA TYR A 346 -12.62 -19.82 17.08
C TYR A 346 -14.10 -20.14 17.19
N ASN A 347 -14.89 -19.49 16.34
CA ASN A 347 -16.30 -19.79 16.13
C ASN A 347 -16.57 -19.83 14.62
N ASP A 348 -17.41 -20.78 14.22
CA ASP A 348 -17.83 -20.93 12.84
C ASP A 348 -19.18 -20.24 12.65
N VAL A 349 -19.33 -19.50 11.55
CA VAL A 349 -20.60 -18.93 11.12
C VAL A 349 -21.00 -19.56 9.78
N SER A 350 -22.16 -20.20 9.75
CA SER A 350 -22.78 -20.75 8.55
C SER A 350 -24.01 -19.94 8.17
N PHE A 351 -24.19 -19.69 6.87
CA PHE A 351 -25.38 -19.04 6.35
C PHE A 351 -25.67 -19.41 4.90
N TRP A 352 -26.94 -19.30 4.53
CA TRP A 352 -27.40 -19.31 3.15
C TRP A 352 -27.18 -17.96 2.49
N LEU A 353 -26.65 -17.99 1.28
CA LEU A 353 -26.44 -16.81 0.46
C LEU A 353 -27.77 -16.26 -0.10
N PRO A 354 -27.90 -14.93 -0.25
CA PRO A 354 -28.99 -14.33 -1.01
C PRO A 354 -28.86 -14.65 -2.51
N ASP A 355 -29.93 -14.40 -3.25
CA ASP A 355 -29.93 -14.50 -4.70
C ASP A 355 -28.90 -13.51 -5.28
N GLY A 356 -27.91 -14.01 -6.02
CA GLY A 356 -26.76 -13.24 -6.51
C GLY A 356 -25.47 -13.44 -5.70
N GLY A 357 -25.53 -14.01 -4.49
CA GLY A 357 -24.38 -14.20 -3.62
C GLY A 357 -23.98 -12.94 -2.83
N ILE A 358 -22.82 -13.00 -2.18
CA ILE A 358 -22.24 -11.86 -1.44
C ILE A 358 -20.85 -11.56 -1.99
N ASN A 359 -20.37 -10.34 -1.74
CA ASN A 359 -18.95 -10.02 -1.90
C ASN A 359 -18.21 -10.34 -0.59
N SER A 360 -17.17 -11.17 -0.66
CA SER A 360 -16.36 -11.52 0.52
C SER A 360 -15.76 -10.29 1.21
N SER A 361 -15.40 -9.24 0.48
CA SER A 361 -14.87 -8.01 1.05
C SER A 361 -15.89 -7.29 1.92
N ASP A 362 -17.19 -7.39 1.63
CA ASP A 362 -18.24 -6.81 2.49
C ASP A 362 -18.36 -7.59 3.80
N LEU A 363 -18.23 -8.93 3.75
CA LEU A 363 -18.15 -9.78 4.93
C LEU A 363 -16.93 -9.42 5.79
N TYR A 364 -15.75 -9.30 5.18
CA TYR A 364 -14.54 -8.92 5.91
C TYR A 364 -14.66 -7.54 6.56
N GLU A 365 -15.30 -6.57 5.89
CA GLU A 365 -15.53 -5.25 6.48
C GLU A 365 -16.49 -5.29 7.67
N ILE A 366 -17.54 -6.10 7.63
CA ILE A 366 -18.43 -6.30 8.78
C ILE A 366 -17.66 -6.95 9.94
N VAL A 367 -16.87 -7.99 9.65
CA VAL A 367 -16.08 -8.68 10.68
C VAL A 367 -15.04 -7.74 11.30
N ARG A 368 -14.30 -6.97 10.50
CA ARG A 368 -13.36 -5.95 11.00
C ARG A 368 -14.09 -4.88 11.80
N GLY A 369 -15.25 -4.43 11.34
CA GLY A 369 -15.96 -3.35 11.97
C GLY A 369 -16.54 -3.70 13.34
N VAL A 370 -16.99 -4.93 13.53
CA VAL A 370 -17.56 -5.40 14.80
C VAL A 370 -16.48 -6.00 15.71
N GLY A 371 -15.57 -6.79 15.13
CA GLY A 371 -14.56 -7.53 15.86
C GLY A 371 -13.25 -6.78 16.09
N GLY A 372 -12.92 -5.79 15.26
CA GLY A 372 -11.68 -5.01 15.39
C GLY A 372 -10.43 -5.89 15.44
N ASP A 373 -9.46 -5.49 16.27
CA ASP A 373 -8.13 -6.10 16.31
C ASP A 373 -8.10 -7.49 16.98
N ILE A 374 -9.19 -7.91 17.63
CA ILE A 374 -9.28 -9.26 18.20
C ILE A 374 -9.56 -10.33 17.16
N VAL A 375 -10.00 -9.95 15.96
CA VAL A 375 -10.13 -10.90 14.84
C VAL A 375 -8.76 -11.05 14.21
N GLU A 376 -8.22 -12.26 14.32
CA GLU A 376 -6.95 -12.61 13.72
C GLU A 376 -7.10 -13.07 12.29
N GLN A 377 -8.15 -13.86 12.03
CA GLN A 377 -8.31 -14.46 10.74
C GLN A 377 -9.74 -14.81 10.43
N VAL A 378 -10.10 -14.73 9.16
CA VAL A 378 -11.37 -15.24 8.64
C VAL A 378 -11.07 -16.16 7.46
N ARG A 379 -11.54 -17.41 7.53
CA ARG A 379 -11.34 -18.40 6.45
C ARG A 379 -12.67 -18.98 6.02
N LEU A 380 -12.92 -19.06 4.72
CA LEU A 380 -13.97 -19.92 4.18
C LEU A 380 -13.54 -21.38 4.39
N VAL A 381 -14.33 -22.14 5.14
CA VAL A 381 -14.01 -23.54 5.50
C VAL A 381 -14.91 -24.56 4.82
N ASP A 382 -16.10 -24.15 4.38
CA ASP A 382 -17.03 -25.00 3.65
C ASP A 382 -17.89 -24.18 2.69
N GLU A 383 -18.19 -24.76 1.52
CA GLU A 383 -19.17 -24.23 0.57
C GLU A 383 -20.04 -25.39 0.05
N PHE A 384 -21.36 -25.20 0.14
CA PHE A 384 -22.33 -26.26 -0.14
C PHE A 384 -23.51 -25.73 -0.95
N VAL A 385 -23.99 -26.54 -1.92
CA VAL A 385 -25.22 -26.24 -2.67
C VAL A 385 -26.29 -27.27 -2.32
N HIS A 386 -27.41 -26.80 -1.76
CA HIS A 386 -28.50 -27.68 -1.34
C HIS A 386 -29.16 -28.34 -2.57
N PRO A 387 -29.26 -29.67 -2.64
CA PRO A 387 -29.62 -30.39 -3.87
C PRO A 387 -31.04 -30.08 -4.36
N LYS A 388 -31.99 -29.87 -3.44
CA LYS A 388 -33.41 -29.57 -3.76
C LYS A 388 -33.69 -28.09 -4.00
N THR A 389 -33.35 -27.22 -3.04
CA THR A 389 -33.61 -25.78 -3.11
C THR A 389 -32.63 -25.02 -3.99
N LYS A 390 -31.50 -25.64 -4.39
CA LYS A 390 -30.37 -25.02 -5.09
C LYS A 390 -29.75 -23.82 -4.37
N LYS A 391 -30.13 -23.57 -3.11
CA LYS A 391 -29.52 -22.53 -2.27
C LYS A 391 -28.06 -22.86 -2.00
N ARG A 392 -27.20 -21.85 -2.09
CA ARG A 392 -25.78 -21.94 -1.73
C ARG A 392 -25.60 -21.55 -0.27
N SER A 393 -24.78 -22.29 0.45
CA SER A 393 -24.38 -22.05 1.83
C SER A 393 -22.87 -21.88 1.87
N GLN A 394 -22.40 -20.97 2.71
CA GLN A 394 -20.99 -20.83 3.05
C GLN A 394 -20.82 -20.94 4.56
N CYS A 395 -19.69 -21.49 4.98
CA CYS A 395 -19.26 -21.52 6.37
C CYS A 395 -17.91 -20.83 6.49
N TYR A 396 -17.83 -19.82 7.35
CA TYR A 396 -16.59 -19.13 7.66
C TYR A 396 -16.16 -19.44 9.08
N ARG A 397 -14.89 -19.78 9.25
CA ARG A 397 -14.24 -19.83 10.57
C ARG A 397 -13.64 -18.48 10.88
N ILE A 398 -14.07 -17.87 11.98
CA ILE A 398 -13.50 -16.65 12.51
C ILE A 398 -12.60 -17.03 13.69
N ILE A 399 -11.33 -16.69 13.58
CA ILE A 399 -10.31 -16.92 14.59
C ILE A 399 -10.13 -15.62 15.38
N TYR A 400 -10.29 -15.72 16.70
CA TYR A 400 -10.16 -14.62 17.63
C TYR A 400 -8.88 -14.80 18.45
N ARG A 401 -8.06 -13.76 18.47
CA ARG A 401 -6.89 -13.65 19.32
C ARG A 401 -6.56 -12.18 19.55
N HIS A 402 -6.48 -11.79 20.82
CA HIS A 402 -6.03 -10.46 21.21
C HIS A 402 -4.50 -10.45 21.35
N MET A 403 -3.85 -9.36 20.94
CA MET A 403 -2.38 -9.26 20.96
C MET A 403 -1.79 -9.09 22.36
N GLU A 404 -2.57 -8.56 23.30
CA GLU A 404 -2.09 -8.15 24.64
C GLU A 404 -2.70 -8.95 25.81
N ARG A 405 -3.63 -9.88 25.56
CA ARG A 405 -4.30 -10.67 26.62
C ARG A 405 -4.95 -11.95 26.08
N THR A 406 -5.21 -12.90 26.98
CA THR A 406 -6.06 -14.06 26.67
C THR A 406 -7.51 -13.63 26.50
N LEU A 407 -8.17 -14.17 25.48
CA LEU A 407 -9.62 -14.06 25.31
C LEU A 407 -10.31 -15.25 25.97
N ASN A 408 -11.45 -15.02 26.62
CA ASN A 408 -12.34 -16.07 27.09
C ASN A 408 -13.48 -16.33 26.09
N GLN A 409 -14.11 -17.51 26.18
CA GLN A 409 -15.14 -17.90 25.21
C GLN A 409 -16.42 -17.04 25.29
N ALA A 410 -16.73 -16.46 26.47
CA ALA A 410 -17.93 -15.65 26.64
C ALA A 410 -17.81 -14.30 25.91
N GLU A 411 -16.68 -13.59 26.07
CA GLU A 411 -16.44 -12.33 25.34
C GLU A 411 -16.38 -12.55 23.82
N VAL A 412 -15.77 -13.67 23.39
CA VAL A 412 -15.74 -14.06 21.97
C VAL A 412 -17.15 -14.35 21.46
N GLY A 413 -17.99 -15.02 22.28
CA GLY A 413 -19.39 -15.27 21.95
C GLY A 413 -20.21 -14.00 21.76
N GLU A 414 -20.04 -12.98 22.60
CA GLU A 414 -20.72 -11.70 22.47
C GLU A 414 -20.35 -10.96 21.17
N VAL A 415 -19.05 -10.93 20.84
CA VAL A 415 -18.57 -10.32 19.60
C VAL A 415 -19.07 -11.11 18.39
N HIS A 416 -18.98 -12.44 18.44
CA HIS A 416 -19.43 -13.32 17.37
C HIS A 416 -20.92 -13.13 17.08
N ASN A 417 -21.77 -13.06 18.11
CA ASN A 417 -23.21 -12.85 17.95
C ASN A 417 -23.52 -11.49 17.31
N ARG A 418 -22.76 -10.44 17.62
CA ARG A 418 -22.90 -9.15 16.94
C ARG A 418 -22.47 -9.23 15.47
N ILE A 419 -21.39 -9.96 15.17
CA ILE A 419 -20.96 -10.21 13.78
C ILE A 419 -22.06 -10.93 13.01
N THR A 420 -22.58 -12.06 13.53
CA THR A 420 -23.59 -12.86 12.82
C THR A 420 -24.90 -12.09 12.62
N ALA A 421 -25.32 -11.30 13.61
CA ALA A 421 -26.47 -10.42 13.49
C ALA A 421 -26.28 -9.34 12.40
N GLN A 422 -25.09 -8.71 12.35
CA GLN A 422 -24.79 -7.69 11.35
C GLN A 422 -24.68 -8.30 9.95
N LEU A 423 -24.07 -9.48 9.80
CA LEU A 423 -24.02 -10.20 8.52
C LEU A 423 -25.43 -10.48 7.99
N ALA A 424 -26.32 -10.99 8.84
CA ALA A 424 -27.70 -11.28 8.46
C ALA A 424 -28.48 -10.01 8.05
N SER A 425 -28.29 -8.92 8.78
CA SER A 425 -28.91 -7.62 8.50
C SER A 425 -28.42 -7.00 7.19
N ASP A 426 -27.09 -6.89 7.03
CA ASP A 426 -26.50 -6.03 6.01
C ASP A 426 -26.27 -6.75 4.68
N LEU A 427 -25.94 -8.04 4.74
CA LEU A 427 -25.72 -8.87 3.55
C LEU A 427 -26.96 -9.67 3.17
N GLY A 428 -28.04 -9.60 3.95
CA GLY A 428 -29.27 -10.36 3.72
C GLY A 428 -29.08 -11.88 3.76
N VAL A 429 -28.03 -12.37 4.42
CA VAL A 429 -27.78 -13.80 4.56
C VAL A 429 -28.72 -14.42 5.59
N THR A 430 -29.07 -15.69 5.39
CA THR A 430 -29.89 -16.43 6.38
C THR A 430 -29.02 -17.37 7.18
N LEU A 431 -28.82 -17.10 8.47
CA LEU A 431 -28.01 -17.93 9.37
C LEU A 431 -28.51 -19.40 9.38
N ARG A 432 -27.56 -20.34 9.47
CA ARG A 432 -27.79 -21.79 9.39
C ARG A 432 -27.21 -22.53 10.59
#